data_AF-A0A3P1SGL0-F1
#
_entry.id   AF-A0A3P1SGL0-F1
#
_cell.length_a   1.000
_cell.length_b   1.000
_cell.length_c   1.000
_cell.angle_alpha   90.00
_cell.angle_beta   90.00
_cell.angle_gamma   90.00
#
_symmetry.space_group_name_H-M   'P 1'
#
loop_
_entity.id
_entity.type
_entity.pdbx_description
1 polymer ?
#
loop_
_entity_poly.entity_id
_entity_poly.type
_entity_poly.pdbx_seq_one_letter_code
_entity_poly.pdbx_strand_id
1 'polypeptide(L)'
;MKLRKINNFDKFNVKGSFYLTNDLISGEFIGDGENFKLTFHLETPPNLEKNIDKLLFYTTEGETLILLNGLQTKFKFSFPGFYEIDYVFT
;
A
#
# COMPACT_ATOMS: atom_id res chain seq x y z
N MET A 1 -6.21 1.23 21.97
CA MET A 1 -5.63 1.68 20.69
C MET A 1 -4.75 2.90 20.94
N LYS A 2 -3.45 2.82 20.65
CA LYS A 2 -2.59 3.99 20.53
C LYS A 2 -2.34 4.21 19.04
N LEU A 3 -2.70 5.39 18.55
CA LEU A 3 -2.35 5.82 17.21
C LEU A 3 -0.85 6.16 17.23
N ARG A 4 -0.03 5.38 16.53
CA ARG A 4 1.36 5.74 16.28
C ARG A 4 1.46 6.44 14.94
N LYS A 5 2.03 7.65 14.94
CA LYS A 5 2.43 8.31 13.70
C LYS A 5 3.70 7.62 13.19
N ILE A 6 3.62 7.04 11.99
CA ILE A 6 4.83 6.62 11.27
C ILE A 6 5.48 7.89 10.73
N ASN A 7 6.76 8.07 11.05
CA ASN A 7 7.53 9.18 10.51
C ASN A 7 8.22 8.72 9.22
N ASN A 8 8.49 9.66 8.30
CA ASN A 8 9.10 9.35 7.01
C ASN A 8 10.46 8.65 7.13
N PHE A 9 11.14 8.77 8.27
CA PHE A 9 12.43 8.14 8.56
C PHE A 9 12.33 6.69 9.09
N ASP A 10 11.13 6.20 9.38
CA ASP A 10 10.94 4.85 9.91
C ASP A 10 11.16 3.82 8.80
N LYS A 11 12.16 2.94 8.98
CA LYS A 11 12.42 1.83 8.08
C LYS A 11 11.62 0.60 8.50
N PHE A 12 10.78 0.10 7.61
CA PHE A 12 10.00 -1.11 7.85
C PHE A 12 9.65 -1.82 6.54
N ASN A 13 9.34 -3.10 6.65
CA ASN A 13 8.70 -3.87 5.58
C ASN A 13 7.60 -4.71 6.22
N VAL A 14 6.35 -4.46 5.81
CA VAL A 14 5.17 -5.15 6.30
C VAL A 14 4.45 -5.81 5.13
N LYS A 15 4.40 -7.13 5.13
CA LYS A 15 3.54 -7.91 4.25
C LYS A 15 2.21 -8.17 4.93
N GLY A 16 1.12 -8.02 4.21
CA GLY A 16 -0.20 -8.18 4.79
C GLY A 16 -1.32 -8.07 3.78
N SER A 17 -2.53 -8.01 4.32
CA SER A 17 -3.74 -7.71 3.56
C SER A 17 -4.21 -6.29 3.90
N PHE A 18 -4.60 -5.55 2.88
CA PHE A 18 -4.89 -4.13 2.90
C PHE A 18 -6.27 -3.91 2.30
N TYR A 19 -7.00 -2.93 2.82
CA TYR A 19 -8.27 -2.55 2.22
C TYR A 19 -8.04 -1.44 1.21
N LEU A 20 -8.41 -1.71 -0.04
CA LEU A 20 -8.44 -0.73 -1.12
C LEU A 20 -9.86 -0.69 -1.66
N THR A 21 -10.52 0.48 -1.59
CA THR A 21 -11.91 0.65 -2.07
C THR A 21 -12.90 -0.42 -1.57
N ASN A 22 -12.72 -0.90 -0.33
CA ASN A 22 -13.46 -2.00 0.34
C ASN A 22 -13.08 -3.43 -0.04
N ASP A 23 -12.16 -3.63 -0.98
CA ASP A 23 -11.64 -4.95 -1.32
C ASP A 23 -10.40 -5.27 -0.47
N LEU A 24 -10.33 -6.50 0.04
CA LEU A 24 -9.19 -7.00 0.79
C LEU A 24 -8.14 -7.54 -0.19
N ILE A 25 -6.99 -6.89 -0.24
CA ILE A 25 -5.94 -7.15 -1.22
C ILE A 25 -4.63 -7.43 -0.49
N SER A 26 -3.91 -8.47 -0.91
CA SER A 26 -2.59 -8.78 -0.35
C SER A 26 -1.51 -7.91 -1.00
N GLY A 27 -0.57 -7.43 -0.19
CA GLY A 27 0.48 -6.54 -0.65
C GLY A 27 1.69 -6.47 0.28
N GLU A 28 2.57 -5.52 -0.03
CA GLU A 28 3.77 -5.23 0.74
C GLU A 28 3.90 -3.71 0.90
N PHE A 29 4.01 -3.26 2.15
CA PHE A 29 4.21 -1.87 2.51
C PHE A 29 5.61 -1.66 3.06
N ILE A 30 6.40 -0.84 2.37
CA ILE A 30 7.82 -0.62 2.64
C ILE A 30 8.03 0.87 2.95
N GLY A 31 8.61 1.17 4.10
CA GLY A 31 9.20 2.47 4.39
C GLY A 31 10.72 2.35 4.28
N ASP A 32 11.35 3.12 3.40
CA ASP A 32 12.81 3.11 3.23
C ASP A 32 13.54 4.23 3.99
N GLY A 33 12.79 5.08 4.68
CA GLY A 33 13.30 6.23 5.43
C GLY A 33 13.24 7.56 4.67
N GLU A 34 12.84 7.53 3.40
CA GLU A 34 12.59 8.73 2.58
C GLU A 34 11.15 8.73 2.05
N ASN A 35 10.69 7.58 1.57
CA ASN A 35 9.36 7.40 1.00
C ASN A 35 8.69 6.14 1.56
N PHE A 36 7.37 6.13 1.45
CA PHE A 36 6.60 4.91 1.65
C PHE A 36 6.16 4.36 0.31
N LYS A 37 6.49 3.09 0.05
CA LYS A 37 6.10 2.35 -1.14
C LYS A 37 5.11 1.25 -0.77
N LEU A 38 4.00 1.20 -1.49
CA LEU A 38 3.00 0.16 -1.35
C LEU A 38 2.88 -0.61 -2.67
N THR A 39 3.11 -1.91 -2.60
CA THR A 39 3.05 -2.83 -3.74
C THR A 39 1.88 -3.77 -3.57
N PHE A 40 1.03 -3.87 -4.59
CA PHE A 40 -0.10 -4.81 -4.60
C PHE A 40 -0.02 -5.76 -5.79
N HIS A 41 -0.56 -6.97 -5.59
CA HIS A 41 -0.78 -7.93 -6.66
C HIS A 41 -2.27 -8.19 -6.84
N LEU A 42 -2.75 -8.09 -8.08
CA LEU A 42 -4.14 -8.32 -8.42
C LEU A 42 -4.26 -9.37 -9.51
N GLU A 43 -5.22 -10.27 -9.37
CA GLU A 43 -5.54 -11.26 -10.40
C GLU A 43 -6.34 -10.66 -11.56
N THR A 44 -7.11 -9.61 -11.28
CA THR A 44 -7.93 -8.88 -12.26
C THR A 44 -7.39 -7.46 -12.46
N PRO A 45 -7.51 -6.90 -13.68
CA PRO A 45 -7.12 -5.53 -13.93
C PRO A 45 -7.99 -4.60 -13.08
N PRO A 46 -7.39 -3.76 -12.22
CA PRO A 46 -8.18 -2.83 -11.44
C PRO A 46 -8.66 -1.67 -12.30
N ASN A 47 -9.84 -1.16 -11.97
CA ASN A 47 -10.28 0.16 -12.40
C ASN A 47 -9.83 1.20 -11.37
N LEU A 48 -8.51 1.29 -11.15
CA LEU A 48 -7.94 2.17 -10.13
C LEU A 48 -7.64 3.55 -10.71
N GLU A 49 -7.96 4.56 -9.92
CA GLU A 49 -7.51 5.93 -10.16
C GLU A 49 -5.99 6.03 -10.03
N LYS A 50 -5.39 6.98 -10.75
CA LYS A 50 -3.94 7.24 -10.68
C LYS A 50 -3.49 7.71 -9.28
N ASN A 51 -4.43 8.22 -8.49
CA ASN A 51 -4.19 8.68 -7.13
C ASN A 51 -5.07 7.89 -6.16
N ILE A 52 -4.56 7.64 -4.97
CA ILE A 52 -5.33 7.09 -3.84
C ILE A 52 -5.38 8.17 -2.77
N ASP A 53 -6.58 8.65 -2.47
CA ASP A 53 -6.79 9.67 -1.43
C ASP A 53 -6.39 9.17 -0.04
N LYS A 54 -6.78 7.92 0.28
CA LYS A 54 -6.58 7.33 1.60
C LYS A 54 -6.51 5.81 1.53
N LEU A 55 -5.60 5.22 2.28
CA LEU A 55 -5.50 3.79 2.49
C LEU A 55 -5.40 3.46 3.98
N LEU A 56 -6.20 2.50 4.45
CA LEU A 56 -6.19 2.04 5.84
C LEU A 56 -5.62 0.63 5.92
N PHE A 57 -4.77 0.39 6.92
CA PHE A 57 -4.15 -0.91 7.13
C PHE A 57 -3.99 -1.24 8.61
N TYR A 58 -3.91 -2.53 8.91
CA TYR A 58 -3.82 -3.05 10.26
C TYR A 58 -2.50 -3.81 10.42
N THR A 59 -1.73 -3.48 11.46
CA THR A 59 -0.49 -4.21 11.77
C THR A 59 -0.80 -5.49 12.52
N THR A 60 0.16 -6.42 12.54
CA THR A 60 0.10 -7.64 13.37
C THR A 60 0.03 -7.34 14.87
N GLU A 61 0.38 -6.12 15.27
CA GLU A 61 0.28 -5.62 16.65
C GLU A 61 -1.08 -4.97 16.95
N GLY A 62 -2.01 -4.97 16.00
CA GLY A 62 -3.36 -4.41 16.15
C GLY A 62 -3.41 -2.88 16.01
N GLU A 63 -2.41 -2.25 15.42
CA GLU A 63 -2.41 -0.82 15.13
C GLU A 63 -3.14 -0.55 13.81
N THR A 64 -3.90 0.56 13.75
CA THR A 64 -4.45 1.06 12.48
C THR A 64 -3.58 2.18 11.96
N LEU A 65 -3.15 2.05 10.72
CA LEU A 65 -2.32 3.01 10.03
C LEU A 65 -3.09 3.57 8.84
N ILE A 66 -2.88 4.85 8.58
CA ILE A 66 -3.59 5.60 7.54
C ILE A 66 -2.54 6.28 6.66
N LEU A 67 -2.51 5.91 5.38
CA LEU A 67 -1.74 6.62 4.35
C LEU A 67 -2.68 7.55 3.59
N LEU A 68 -2.20 8.75 3.27
CA LEU A 68 -2.96 9.75 2.53
C LEU A 68 -2.18 10.15 1.28
N ASN A 69 -2.91 10.48 0.21
CA ASN A 69 -2.36 11.04 -1.03
C ASN A 69 -1.27 10.18 -1.69
N GLY A 70 -1.58 8.91 -1.95
CA GLY A 70 -0.68 8.03 -2.71
C GLY A 70 -0.71 8.33 -4.19
N LEU A 71 0.46 8.46 -4.80
CA LEU A 71 0.61 8.59 -6.25
C LEU A 71 1.02 7.25 -6.85
N GLN A 72 0.29 6.77 -7.86
CA GLN A 72 0.68 5.58 -8.59
C GLN A 72 1.94 5.87 -9.42
N THR A 73 3.01 5.12 -9.16
CA THR A 73 4.29 5.29 -9.87
C THR A 73 4.57 4.17 -10.86
N LYS A 74 3.95 2.99 -10.68
CA LYS A 74 4.14 1.85 -11.57
C LYS A 74 2.84 1.06 -11.73
N PHE A 75 2.60 0.62 -12.96
CA PHE A 75 1.60 -0.37 -13.31
C PHE A 75 2.24 -1.35 -14.29
N LYS A 76 2.28 -2.63 -13.93
CA LYS A 76 2.87 -3.68 -14.77
C LYS A 76 1.96 -4.89 -14.80
N PHE A 77 1.75 -5.43 -16.00
CA PHE A 77 1.15 -6.74 -16.20
C PHE A 77 2.25 -7.77 -16.45
N SER A 78 2.20 -8.91 -15.75
CA SER A 78 3.16 -10.01 -15.94
C SER A 78 2.41 -11.26 -16.41
N PHE A 79 2.64 -11.69 -17.65
CA PHE A 79 1.97 -12.87 -18.22
C PHE A 79 2.78 -14.17 -18.01
N PRO A 80 2.15 -15.32 -17.69
CA PRO A 80 0.74 -15.48 -17.33
C PRO A 80 0.58 -15.14 -15.84
N GLY A 81 -0.23 -14.14 -15.50
CA GLY A 81 -0.30 -13.74 -14.10
C GLY A 81 -0.77 -12.33 -13.85
N PHE A 82 -0.45 -11.88 -12.64
CA PHE A 82 -1.03 -10.77 -11.91
C PHE A 82 -0.60 -9.39 -12.44
N TYR A 83 -1.36 -8.39 -12.00
CA TYR A 83 -1.02 -6.97 -12.11
C TYR A 83 -0.24 -6.55 -10.87
N GLU A 84 0.90 -5.91 -11.07
CA GLU A 84 1.73 -5.31 -10.02
C GLU A 84 1.56 -3.79 -10.08
N ILE A 85 1.26 -3.19 -8.93
CA ILE A 85 0.99 -1.75 -8.82
C ILE A 85 1.79 -1.18 -7.66
N ASP A 86 2.52 -0.11 -7.94
CA ASP A 86 3.29 0.61 -6.94
C ASP A 86 2.68 2.00 -6.70
N TYR A 87 2.47 2.31 -5.43
CA TYR A 87 2.13 3.65 -4.96
C TYR A 87 3.25 4.21 -4.09
N VAL A 88 3.55 5.50 -4.26
CA VAL A 88 4.46 6.25 -3.38
C VAL A 88 3.66 7.28 -2.58
N PHE A 89 3.92 7.33 -1.28
CA PHE A 89 3.35 8.30 -0.35
C PHE A 89 4.50 9.11 0.27
N THR A 90 4.28 10.41 0.44
CA THR A 90 5.22 11.39 1.01
C THR A 90 4.71 12.00 2.31
#